data_AF-A0A970RKW3-F1
#
_entry.id   AF-A0A970RKW3-F1
#
_cell.length_a   1.000
_cell.length_b   1.000
_cell.length_c   1.000
_cell.angle_alpha   90.00
_cell.angle_beta   90.00
_cell.angle_gamma   90.00
#
_symmetry.space_group_name_H-M   'P 1'
#
loop_
_entity.id
_entity.type
_entity.pdbx_description
1 polymer ?
#
loop_
_entity_poly.entity_id
_entity_poly.type
_entity_poly.pdbx_seq_one_letter_code
_entity_poly.pdbx_strand_id
1 'polypeptide(L)'
;MRTPFVIFLHIPFPSVDVFMKMPWRKEILSQMTHYSFMCFQTGRDRRNFLDCLRVFFPETAVSGRGHILRVKVEDRSFFLGSLPVSIDFQAYSSLGSSRQVVSRAKAIRQEVQGDKFVLGVDRLDYSKGIPEKLKGFQRCLERFPDLRERISLHQIVVPSRESVEQYQALKGEIELLISRINGKYSTTRWVPVNWHYGSVAGEELAAMYRAADIALVTSLK
;
A
#
# COMPACT_ATOMS: atom_id res chain seq x y z
N MET A 1 21.85 -15.15 -30.26
CA MET A 1 20.69 -15.34 -29.36
C MET A 1 20.44 -14.01 -28.64
N ARG A 2 19.23 -13.43 -28.71
CA ARG A 2 18.90 -12.23 -27.92
C ARG A 2 18.72 -12.63 -26.46
N THR A 3 19.35 -11.90 -25.55
CA THR A 3 19.18 -12.07 -24.10
C THR A 3 17.71 -11.89 -23.72
N PRO A 4 17.09 -12.81 -22.95
CA PRO A 4 15.72 -12.65 -22.51
C PRO A 4 15.62 -11.53 -21.46
N PHE A 5 14.84 -10.49 -21.76
CA PHE A 5 14.52 -9.43 -20.81
C PHE A 5 13.18 -9.70 -20.14
N VAL A 6 13.12 -9.57 -18.82
CA VAL A 6 11.91 -9.81 -18.01
C VAL A 6 11.58 -8.54 -17.23
N ILE A 7 10.29 -8.24 -17.09
CA ILE A 7 9.82 -7.13 -16.27
C ILE A 7 8.70 -7.59 -15.33
N PHE A 8 8.76 -7.08 -14.10
CA PHE A 8 7.69 -7.22 -13.11
C PHE A 8 7.16 -5.82 -12.76
N LEU A 9 5.88 -5.57 -12.99
CA LEU A 9 5.26 -4.30 -12.62
C LEU A 9 4.69 -4.39 -11.19
N HIS A 10 5.34 -3.66 -10.28
CA HIS A 10 4.98 -3.65 -8.85
C HIS A 10 3.74 -2.82 -8.51
N ILE A 11 3.39 -1.85 -9.36
CA ILE A 11 2.20 -1.01 -9.21
C ILE A 11 1.03 -1.56 -10.04
N PRO A 12 -0.23 -1.24 -9.68
CA PRO A 12 -1.38 -1.65 -10.48
C PRO A 12 -1.27 -1.18 -11.93
N PHE A 13 -1.76 -2.00 -12.86
CA PHE A 13 -1.89 -1.59 -14.26
C PHE A 13 -3.31 -1.03 -14.49
N PRO A 14 -3.44 0.20 -15.01
CA PRO A 14 -4.74 0.88 -15.08
C PRO A 14 -5.69 0.22 -16.09
N SER A 15 -7.00 0.41 -15.92
CA SER A 15 -7.99 0.02 -16.93
C SER A 15 -7.78 0.79 -18.25
N VAL A 16 -8.38 0.28 -19.32
CA VAL A 16 -8.30 0.89 -20.66
C VAL A 16 -8.66 2.38 -20.64
N ASP A 17 -9.78 2.75 -20.01
CA ASP A 17 -10.25 4.15 -19.99
C ASP A 17 -9.26 5.11 -19.32
N VAL A 18 -8.55 4.63 -18.29
CA VAL A 18 -7.52 5.42 -17.61
C VAL A 18 -6.24 5.44 -18.44
N PHE A 19 -5.82 4.30 -18.99
CA PHE A 19 -4.63 4.19 -19.82
C PHE A 19 -4.74 5.05 -21.10
N MET A 20 -5.95 5.17 -21.65
CA MET A 20 -6.23 6.02 -22.82
C MET A 20 -5.89 7.48 -22.60
N LYS A 21 -5.86 7.99 -21.37
CA LYS A 21 -5.52 9.39 -21.08
C LYS A 21 -4.04 9.71 -21.32
N MET A 22 -3.18 8.69 -21.41
CA MET A 22 -1.74 8.87 -21.62
C MET A 22 -1.42 9.23 -23.08
N PRO A 23 -0.68 10.32 -23.36
CA PRO A 23 -0.34 10.72 -24.72
C PRO A 23 0.46 9.64 -25.48
N TRP A 24 1.46 9.04 -24.83
CA TRP A 24 2.37 8.04 -25.41
C TRP A 24 1.92 6.58 -25.20
N ARG A 25 0.61 6.37 -25.10
CA ARG A 25 0.00 5.07 -24.75
C ARG A 25 0.37 3.94 -25.73
N LYS A 26 0.40 4.22 -27.03
CA LYS A 26 0.71 3.21 -28.06
C LYS A 26 2.19 2.82 -28.03
N GLU A 27 3.05 3.81 -27.88
CA GLU A 27 4.50 3.68 -27.79
C GLU A 27 4.87 2.84 -26.57
N ILE A 28 4.34 3.19 -25.40
CA ILE A 28 4.60 2.47 -24.15
C ILE A 28 4.12 1.02 -24.25
N LEU A 29 2.89 0.77 -24.72
CA LEU A 29 2.40 -0.61 -24.89
C LEU A 29 3.25 -1.40 -25.89
N SER A 30 3.62 -0.80 -27.03
CA SER A 30 4.48 -1.45 -28.01
C SER A 30 5.83 -1.82 -27.40
N GLN A 31 6.47 -0.91 -26.65
CA GLN A 31 7.73 -1.19 -25.97
C GLN A 31 7.58 -2.31 -24.93
N MET A 32 6.47 -2.33 -24.20
CA MET A 32 6.15 -3.38 -23.24
C MET A 32 6.07 -4.78 -23.89
N THR A 33 5.67 -4.91 -25.16
CA THR A 33 5.66 -6.22 -25.85
C THR A 33 7.04 -6.78 -26.21
N HIS A 34 8.12 -6.00 -26.04
CA HIS A 34 9.49 -6.45 -26.36
C HIS A 34 10.12 -7.30 -25.24
N TYR A 35 9.55 -7.28 -24.03
CA TYR A 35 10.00 -8.15 -22.95
C TYR A 35 9.63 -9.60 -23.27
N SER A 36 10.54 -10.53 -22.99
CA SER A 36 10.28 -11.96 -23.12
C SER A 36 9.25 -12.48 -22.10
N PHE A 37 9.18 -11.83 -20.94
CA PHE A 37 8.18 -12.11 -19.90
C PHE A 37 7.79 -10.81 -19.18
N MET A 38 6.49 -10.53 -19.16
CA MET A 38 5.89 -9.45 -18.39
C MET A 38 5.02 -10.03 -17.28
N CYS A 39 5.21 -9.55 -16.06
CA CYS A 39 4.48 -10.02 -14.91
C CYS A 39 3.86 -8.88 -14.10
N PHE A 40 2.66 -9.14 -13.56
CA PHE A 40 1.94 -8.23 -12.69
C PHE A 40 1.65 -8.86 -11.33
N GLN A 41 1.24 -8.03 -10.37
CA GLN A 41 0.82 -8.47 -9.04
C GLN A 41 -0.46 -9.31 -9.09
N THR A 42 -1.48 -8.88 -9.84
CA THR A 42 -2.80 -9.52 -9.83
C THR A 42 -3.29 -9.94 -11.21
N GLY A 43 -4.25 -10.86 -11.22
CA GLY A 43 -4.96 -11.23 -12.45
C GLY A 43 -5.77 -10.07 -13.05
N ARG A 44 -6.14 -9.06 -12.24
CA ARG A 44 -6.83 -7.85 -12.74
C ARG A 44 -5.87 -6.97 -13.53
N ASP A 45 -4.68 -6.71 -13.02
CA ASP A 45 -3.67 -5.91 -13.71
C ASP A 45 -3.28 -6.57 -15.04
N ARG A 46 -3.09 -7.89 -15.02
CA ARG A 46 -2.83 -8.70 -16.22
C ARG A 46 -3.95 -8.57 -17.26
N ARG A 47 -5.22 -8.62 -16.83
CA ARG A 47 -6.38 -8.44 -17.72
C ARG A 47 -6.43 -7.03 -18.29
N ASN A 48 -6.27 -6.01 -17.44
CA ASN A 48 -6.25 -4.61 -17.88
C ASN A 48 -5.18 -4.37 -18.96
N PHE A 49 -3.98 -4.92 -18.79
CA PHE A 49 -2.93 -4.83 -19.80
C PHE A 49 -3.32 -5.53 -21.11
N LEU A 50 -3.90 -6.73 -21.03
CA LEU A 50 -4.36 -7.45 -22.21
C LEU A 50 -5.49 -6.71 -22.93
N ASP A 51 -6.42 -6.10 -22.20
CA ASP A 51 -7.51 -5.31 -22.76
C ASP A 51 -6.96 -4.06 -23.46
N CYS A 52 -5.95 -3.40 -22.87
CA CYS A 52 -5.22 -2.32 -23.53
C CYS A 52 -4.53 -2.81 -24.83
N LEU A 53 -3.84 -3.95 -24.79
CA LEU A 53 -3.21 -4.50 -26.00
C LEU A 53 -4.23 -4.80 -27.09
N ARG A 54 -5.37 -5.40 -26.78
CA ARG A 54 -6.42 -5.69 -27.77
C ARG A 54 -7.03 -4.44 -28.39
N VAL A 55 -7.14 -3.36 -27.62
CA VAL A 55 -7.65 -2.07 -28.12
C VAL A 55 -6.66 -1.41 -29.09
N PHE A 56 -5.36 -1.44 -28.78
CA PHE A 56 -4.35 -0.74 -29.58
C PHE A 56 -3.68 -1.62 -30.66
N PHE A 57 -3.73 -2.94 -30.49
CA PHE A 57 -3.19 -3.97 -31.38
C PHE A 57 -4.23 -5.11 -31.52
N PRO A 58 -5.27 -4.94 -32.36
CA PRO A 58 -6.39 -5.88 -32.46
C PRO A 58 -6.01 -7.32 -32.82
N GLU A 59 -4.88 -7.51 -33.50
CA GLU A 59 -4.30 -8.81 -33.85
C GLU A 59 -3.66 -9.55 -32.65
N THR A 60 -3.83 -9.03 -31.43
CA THR A 60 -3.30 -9.66 -30.21
C THR A 60 -3.93 -11.03 -29.99
N ALA A 61 -3.13 -12.09 -30.18
CA ALA A 61 -3.53 -13.47 -29.92
C ALA A 61 -3.04 -13.93 -28.55
N VAL A 62 -3.86 -14.69 -27.84
CA VAL A 62 -3.54 -15.24 -26.51
C VAL A 62 -3.77 -16.73 -26.50
N SER A 63 -2.81 -17.47 -25.95
CA SER A 63 -2.89 -18.93 -25.78
C SER A 63 -2.40 -19.34 -24.38
N GLY A 64 -2.86 -20.51 -23.93
CA GLY A 64 -2.57 -21.04 -22.59
C GLY A 64 -3.68 -20.76 -21.57
N ARG A 65 -3.50 -21.26 -20.35
CA ARG A 65 -4.45 -21.16 -19.22
C ARG A 65 -3.68 -20.95 -17.92
N GLY A 66 -4.37 -20.46 -16.88
CA GLY A 66 -3.79 -20.29 -15.55
C GLY A 66 -3.07 -18.95 -15.34
N HIS A 67 -2.00 -18.97 -14.54
CA HIS A 67 -1.29 -17.78 -14.08
C HIS A 67 -0.35 -17.17 -15.13
N ILE A 68 0.12 -17.96 -16.08
CA ILE A 68 1.02 -17.55 -17.16
C ILE A 68 0.35 -17.85 -18.50
N LEU A 69 0.28 -16.84 -19.37
CA LEU A 69 -0.27 -16.93 -20.72
C LEU A 69 0.84 -16.65 -21.72
N ARG A 70 0.71 -17.16 -22.95
CA ARG A 70 1.52 -16.74 -24.08
C ARG A 70 0.73 -15.74 -24.90
N VAL A 71 1.31 -14.58 -25.14
CA VAL A 71 0.72 -13.50 -25.95
C VAL A 71 1.54 -13.35 -27.22
N LYS A 72 0.87 -13.11 -28.35
CA LYS A 72 1.48 -12.74 -29.62
C LYS A 72 0.86 -11.43 -30.09
N VAL A 73 1.71 -10.46 -30.43
CA VAL A 73 1.33 -9.16 -30.98
C VAL A 73 2.22 -8.94 -32.20
N GLU A 74 1.62 -8.85 -33.39
CA GLU A 74 2.36 -8.77 -34.65
C GLU A 74 3.36 -9.95 -34.79
N ASP A 75 4.65 -9.66 -34.95
CA ASP A 75 5.76 -10.62 -35.02
C ASP A 75 6.35 -11.00 -33.65
N ARG A 76 5.90 -10.33 -32.57
CA ARG A 76 6.43 -10.49 -31.21
C ARG A 76 5.62 -11.52 -30.42
N SER A 77 6.32 -12.34 -29.64
CA SER A 77 5.70 -13.26 -28.68
C SER A 77 6.40 -13.19 -27.34
N PHE A 78 5.59 -13.14 -26.28
CA PHE A 78 6.07 -13.04 -24.90
C PHE A 78 5.15 -13.78 -23.93
N PHE A 79 5.66 -14.04 -22.74
CA PHE A 79 4.86 -14.56 -21.64
C PHE A 79 4.22 -13.43 -20.84
N LEU A 80 3.02 -13.67 -20.34
CA LEU A 80 2.26 -12.72 -19.53
C LEU A 80 1.77 -13.38 -18.24
N GLY A 81 2.28 -12.91 -17.10
CA GLY A 81 2.08 -13.51 -15.78
C GLY A 81 1.30 -12.65 -14.80
N SER A 82 0.66 -13.30 -13.84
CA SER A 82 0.22 -12.67 -12.58
C SER A 82 0.81 -13.45 -11.41
N LEU A 83 1.86 -12.92 -10.80
CA LEU A 83 2.59 -13.54 -9.70
C LEU A 83 2.61 -12.55 -8.52
N PRO A 84 1.75 -12.71 -7.50
CA PRO A 84 1.71 -11.77 -6.39
C PRO A 84 3.01 -11.85 -5.59
N VAL A 85 3.64 -10.69 -5.38
CA VAL A 85 4.80 -10.60 -4.49
C VAL A 85 4.37 -10.89 -3.06
N SER A 86 5.24 -11.55 -2.31
CA SER A 86 5.05 -11.81 -0.88
C SER A 86 6.31 -11.44 -0.10
N ILE A 87 6.24 -11.57 1.20
CA ILE A 87 7.36 -11.35 2.11
C ILE A 87 8.01 -12.68 2.49
N ASP A 88 9.22 -12.62 3.04
CA ASP A 88 9.80 -13.74 3.78
C ASP A 88 9.04 -13.92 5.10
N PHE A 89 7.97 -14.70 5.03
CA PHE A 89 7.11 -14.97 6.19
C PHE A 89 7.90 -15.54 7.38
N GLN A 90 8.86 -16.43 7.13
CA GLN A 90 9.60 -17.09 8.20
C GLN A 90 10.51 -16.10 8.91
N ALA A 91 11.21 -15.22 8.18
CA ALA A 91 12.03 -14.18 8.77
C ALA A 91 11.20 -13.23 9.66
N TYR A 92 10.06 -12.71 9.16
CA TYR A 92 9.21 -11.80 9.93
C TYR A 92 8.52 -12.48 11.12
N SER A 93 8.06 -13.73 10.96
CA SER A 93 7.45 -14.50 12.05
C SER A 93 8.45 -14.79 13.18
N SER A 94 9.69 -15.12 12.80
CA SER A 94 10.79 -15.37 13.74
C SER A 94 11.20 -14.08 14.47
N LEU A 95 11.38 -12.98 13.74
CA LEU A 95 11.67 -11.66 14.33
C LEU A 95 10.57 -11.25 15.32
N GLY A 96 9.30 -11.36 14.89
CA GLY A 96 8.13 -11.05 15.70
C GLY A 96 8.00 -11.91 16.96
N SER A 97 8.65 -13.07 17.02
CA SER A 97 8.63 -13.98 18.17
C SER A 97 9.92 -13.95 19.00
N SER A 98 10.91 -13.14 18.61
CA SER A 98 12.16 -12.99 19.35
C SER A 98 11.91 -12.41 20.74
N ARG A 99 12.74 -12.79 21.73
CA ARG A 99 12.59 -12.33 23.13
C ARG A 99 12.61 -10.80 23.25
N GLN A 100 13.48 -10.14 22.48
CA GLN A 100 13.60 -8.69 22.46
C GLN A 100 12.32 -8.03 21.94
N VAL A 101 11.79 -8.47 20.80
CA VAL A 101 10.55 -7.94 20.22
C VAL A 101 9.33 -8.22 21.11
N VAL A 102 9.24 -9.41 21.71
CA VAL A 102 8.16 -9.75 22.65
C VAL A 102 8.21 -8.87 23.90
N SER A 103 9.40 -8.63 24.46
CA SER A 103 9.59 -7.76 25.61
C SER A 103 9.21 -6.31 25.26
N ARG A 104 9.70 -5.81 24.12
CA ARG A 104 9.40 -4.46 23.66
C ARG A 104 7.91 -4.27 23.35
N ALA A 105 7.24 -5.25 22.76
CA ALA A 105 5.80 -5.20 22.51
C ALA A 105 4.99 -5.07 23.81
N LYS A 106 5.41 -5.76 24.89
CA LYS A 106 4.78 -5.60 26.21
C LYS A 106 4.98 -4.18 26.77
N ALA A 107 6.18 -3.63 26.64
CA ALA A 107 6.47 -2.25 27.06
C ALA A 107 5.64 -1.24 26.26
N ILE A 108 5.58 -1.36 24.93
CA ILE A 108 4.73 -0.52 24.07
C ILE A 108 3.27 -0.60 24.53
N ARG A 109 2.76 -1.80 24.86
CA ARG A 109 1.37 -1.93 25.30
C ARG A 109 1.09 -1.23 26.63
N GLN A 110 2.07 -1.16 27.53
CA GLN A 110 2.00 -0.40 28.79
C GLN A 110 2.10 1.11 28.58
N GLU A 111 2.81 1.56 27.54
CA GLU A 111 2.95 2.97 27.15
C GLU A 111 1.69 3.51 26.45
N VAL A 112 0.99 2.65 25.68
CA VAL A 112 -0.21 3.04 24.92
C VAL A 112 -1.42 3.28 25.83
N GLN A 113 -2.03 4.45 25.66
CA GLN A 113 -3.27 4.84 26.31
C GLN A 113 -4.48 4.10 25.71
N GLY A 114 -5.38 3.64 26.57
CA GLY A 114 -6.61 2.95 26.18
C GLY A 114 -6.47 1.43 26.01
N ASP A 115 -7.62 0.77 25.94
CA ASP A 115 -7.78 -0.69 25.87
C ASP A 115 -7.41 -1.28 24.50
N LYS A 116 -7.43 -0.47 23.44
CA LYS A 116 -7.22 -0.91 22.06
C LYS A 116 -6.18 -0.06 21.35
N PHE A 117 -5.10 -0.74 20.95
CA PHE A 117 -4.01 -0.15 20.20
C PHE A 117 -4.21 -0.40 18.70
N VAL A 118 -4.50 0.67 17.95
CA VAL A 118 -4.63 0.63 16.49
C VAL A 118 -3.35 1.16 15.87
N LEU A 119 -2.78 0.42 14.91
CA LEU A 119 -1.55 0.79 14.22
C LEU A 119 -1.79 1.00 12.74
N GLY A 120 -1.43 2.18 12.23
CA GLY A 120 -1.30 2.48 10.81
C GLY A 120 0.16 2.73 10.46
N VAL A 121 0.64 2.13 9.37
CA VAL A 121 2.03 2.29 8.90
C VAL A 121 2.01 2.45 7.40
N ASP A 122 2.32 3.65 6.92
CA ASP A 122 2.24 3.98 5.52
C ASP A 122 3.38 4.93 5.13
N ARG A 123 3.78 4.90 3.87
CA ARG A 123 4.58 6.01 3.31
C ARG A 123 3.66 7.21 3.11
N LEU A 124 4.20 8.41 3.17
CA LEU A 124 3.52 9.62 2.71
C LEU A 124 3.28 9.47 1.21
N ASP A 125 2.09 9.03 0.82
CA ASP A 125 1.69 8.81 -0.56
C ASP A 125 0.16 8.83 -0.66
N TYR A 126 -0.38 9.54 -1.65
CA TYR A 126 -1.83 9.75 -1.79
C TYR A 126 -2.59 8.43 -2.01
N SER A 127 -1.95 7.37 -2.52
CA SER A 127 -2.57 6.06 -2.67
C SER A 127 -2.82 5.35 -1.33
N LYS A 128 -2.23 5.83 -0.22
CA LYS A 128 -2.34 5.15 1.08
C LYS A 128 -3.61 5.49 1.85
N GLY A 129 -4.36 6.50 1.42
CA GLY A 129 -5.65 6.85 2.02
C GLY A 129 -5.55 7.24 3.50
N ILE A 130 -4.44 7.87 3.90
CA ILE A 130 -4.23 8.29 5.30
C ILE A 130 -5.30 9.31 5.73
N PRO A 131 -5.67 10.33 4.90
CA PRO A 131 -6.77 11.23 5.25
C PRO A 131 -8.10 10.49 5.47
N GLU A 132 -8.44 9.53 4.63
CA GLU A 132 -9.66 8.72 4.72
C GLU A 132 -9.65 7.85 5.98
N LYS A 133 -8.50 7.28 6.32
CA LYS A 133 -8.28 6.53 7.56
C LYS A 133 -8.55 7.40 8.78
N LEU A 134 -7.99 8.61 8.83
CA LEU A 134 -8.19 9.57 9.91
C LEU A 134 -9.65 10.03 10.00
N LYS A 135 -10.27 10.35 8.87
CA LYS A 135 -11.71 10.69 8.78
C LYS A 135 -12.58 9.52 9.26
N GLY A 136 -12.23 8.28 8.91
CA GLY A 136 -12.89 7.06 9.37
C GLY A 136 -12.77 6.87 10.89
N PHE A 137 -11.56 7.06 11.44
CA PHE A 137 -11.33 7.02 12.89
C PHE A 137 -12.10 8.11 13.62
N GLN A 138 -12.12 9.34 13.11
CA GLN A 138 -12.94 10.43 13.66
C GLN A 138 -14.41 10.04 13.71
N ARG A 139 -14.97 9.51 12.61
CA ARG A 139 -16.37 9.06 12.56
C ARG A 139 -16.67 7.93 13.53
N CYS A 140 -15.69 7.05 13.80
CA CYS A 140 -15.80 6.03 14.83
C CYS A 140 -16.01 6.66 16.22
N LEU A 141 -15.18 7.64 16.59
CA LEU A 141 -15.29 8.35 17.87
C LEU A 141 -16.58 9.19 18.00
N GLU A 142 -17.09 9.69 16.88
CA GLU A 142 -18.37 10.41 16.81
C GLU A 142 -19.54 9.47 17.07
N ARG A 143 -19.57 8.34 16.36
CA ARG A 143 -20.68 7.39 16.39
C ARG A 143 -20.70 6.52 17.64
N PHE A 144 -19.53 6.24 18.22
CA PHE A 144 -19.39 5.36 19.38
C PHE A 144 -18.63 6.08 20.51
N PRO A 145 -19.32 6.95 21.28
CA PRO A 145 -18.71 7.67 22.40
C PRO A 145 -18.04 6.76 23.44
N ASP A 146 -18.56 5.54 23.63
CA ASP A 146 -18.02 4.56 24.58
C ASP A 146 -16.62 4.06 24.21
N LEU A 147 -16.16 4.29 22.98
CA LEU A 147 -14.78 3.97 22.55
C LEU A 147 -13.78 5.07 22.89
N ARG A 148 -14.24 6.27 23.24
CA ARG A 148 -13.35 7.38 23.64
C ARG A 148 -12.58 6.98 24.90
N GLU A 149 -11.31 7.36 24.97
CA GLU A 149 -10.34 6.91 25.99
C GLU A 149 -10.03 5.40 26.01
N ARG A 150 -10.71 4.59 25.18
CA ARG A 150 -10.49 3.15 25.07
C ARG A 150 -9.76 2.74 23.81
N ILE A 151 -9.75 3.56 22.77
CA ILE A 151 -9.06 3.27 21.51
C ILE A 151 -8.11 4.40 21.13
N SER A 152 -6.90 4.05 20.74
CA SER A 152 -5.91 5.03 20.26
C SER A 152 -5.31 4.56 18.94
N LEU A 153 -5.22 5.47 17.98
CA LEU A 153 -4.57 5.25 16.69
C LEU A 153 -3.14 5.77 16.76
N HIS A 154 -2.16 4.91 16.49
CA HIS A 154 -0.79 5.34 16.18
C HIS A 154 -0.57 5.25 14.68
N GLN A 155 -0.35 6.38 14.03
CA GLN A 155 -0.04 6.44 12.61
C GLN A 155 1.44 6.78 12.39
N ILE A 156 2.19 5.82 11.88
CA ILE A 156 3.54 6.05 11.35
C ILE A 156 3.41 6.48 9.89
N VAL A 157 4.04 7.60 9.55
CA VAL A 157 4.12 8.13 8.19
C VAL A 157 5.59 8.22 7.80
N VAL A 158 6.03 7.36 6.87
CA VAL A 158 7.40 7.36 6.37
C VAL A 158 7.54 8.41 5.25
N PRO A 159 8.49 9.36 5.34
CA PRO A 159 8.71 10.38 4.32
C PRO A 159 8.87 9.79 2.91
N SER A 160 8.31 10.46 1.91
CA SER A 160 8.49 10.08 0.50
C SER A 160 8.28 11.29 -0.41
N ARG A 161 9.14 11.43 -1.43
CA ARG A 161 9.01 12.43 -2.50
C ARG A 161 8.78 13.86 -1.97
N GLU A 162 9.54 14.25 -0.96
CA GLU A 162 9.34 15.52 -0.22
C GLU A 162 9.51 16.78 -1.08
N SER A 163 10.18 16.68 -2.22
CA SER A 163 10.32 17.78 -3.20
C SER A 163 9.09 17.98 -4.09
N VAL A 164 8.06 17.13 -3.99
CA VAL A 164 6.85 17.18 -4.83
C VAL A 164 5.73 17.88 -4.07
N GLU A 165 5.22 18.98 -4.62
CA GLU A 165 4.21 19.84 -3.98
C GLU A 165 2.97 19.06 -3.49
N GLN A 166 2.48 18.10 -4.28
CA GLN A 166 1.34 17.27 -3.89
C GLN A 166 1.61 16.44 -2.61
N TYR A 167 2.84 16.02 -2.38
CA TYR A 167 3.22 15.28 -1.17
C TYR A 167 3.30 16.21 0.05
N GLN A 168 3.78 17.44 -0.14
CA GLN A 168 3.77 18.46 0.90
C GLN A 168 2.34 18.86 1.30
N ALA A 169 1.46 19.05 0.33
CA ALA A 169 0.05 19.34 0.55
C ALA A 169 -0.65 18.19 1.32
N LEU A 170 -0.39 16.94 0.93
CA LEU A 170 -0.91 15.76 1.62
C LEU A 170 -0.44 15.70 3.08
N LYS A 171 0.83 15.98 3.35
CA LYS A 171 1.36 16.05 4.72
C LYS A 171 0.61 17.11 5.53
N GLY A 172 0.41 18.30 4.97
CA GLY A 172 -0.36 19.37 5.60
C GLY A 172 -1.81 18.97 5.92
N GLU A 173 -2.49 18.27 5.00
CA GLU A 173 -3.84 17.74 5.26
C GLU A 173 -3.85 16.76 6.43
N ILE A 174 -2.87 15.83 6.46
CA ILE A 174 -2.73 14.85 7.55
C ILE A 174 -2.52 15.55 8.89
N GLU A 175 -1.58 16.50 8.98
CA GLU A 175 -1.29 17.27 10.19
C GLU A 175 -2.52 18.04 10.69
N LEU A 176 -3.25 18.67 9.78
CA LEU A 176 -4.48 19.40 10.10
C LEU A 176 -5.58 18.45 10.62
N LEU A 177 -5.77 17.30 9.97
CA LEU A 177 -6.77 16.31 10.40
C LEU A 177 -6.46 15.76 11.79
N ILE A 178 -5.19 15.40 12.05
CA ILE A 178 -4.75 14.91 13.36
C ILE A 178 -4.96 15.99 14.42
N SER A 179 -4.54 17.23 14.14
CA SER A 179 -4.71 18.37 15.05
C SER A 179 -6.18 18.61 15.38
N ARG A 180 -7.06 18.53 14.37
CA ARG A 180 -8.51 18.69 14.55
C ARG A 180 -9.12 17.56 15.40
N ILE A 181 -8.73 16.31 15.15
CA ILE A 181 -9.24 15.16 15.89
C ILE A 181 -8.79 15.25 17.35
N ASN A 182 -7.48 15.43 17.58
CA ASN A 182 -6.94 15.53 18.93
C ASN A 182 -7.47 16.78 19.66
N GLY A 183 -7.56 17.92 19.01
CA GLY A 183 -8.14 19.13 19.61
C GLY A 183 -9.60 18.97 20.05
N LYS A 184 -10.37 18.10 19.39
CA LYS A 184 -11.78 17.83 19.71
C LYS A 184 -11.97 16.77 20.80
N TYR A 185 -11.12 15.74 20.83
CA TYR A 185 -11.36 14.53 21.65
C TYR A 185 -10.31 14.26 22.71
N SER A 186 -9.12 14.86 22.65
CA SER A 186 -8.09 14.64 23.66
C SER A 186 -8.57 15.06 25.04
N THR A 187 -8.17 14.29 26.04
CA THR A 187 -8.35 14.62 27.45
C THR A 187 -7.00 14.67 28.15
N THR A 188 -6.98 14.94 29.45
CA THR A 188 -5.73 14.95 30.22
C THR A 188 -5.06 13.58 30.30
N ARG A 189 -5.77 12.49 29.97
CA ARG A 189 -5.30 11.11 30.09
C ARG A 189 -5.18 10.38 28.75
N TRP A 190 -5.71 10.95 27.67
CA TRP A 190 -5.87 10.26 26.40
C TRP A 190 -5.65 11.18 25.20
N VAL A 191 -4.81 10.73 24.27
CA VAL A 191 -4.63 11.29 22.93
C VAL A 191 -5.18 10.30 21.89
N PRO A 192 -6.24 10.66 21.14
CA PRO A 192 -6.88 9.76 20.19
C PRO A 192 -5.96 9.31 19.05
N VAL A 193 -5.15 10.22 18.52
CA VAL A 193 -4.23 9.96 17.41
C VAL A 193 -2.81 10.36 17.79
N ASN A 194 -1.96 9.38 18.05
CA ASN A 194 -0.52 9.55 18.11
C ASN A 194 0.05 9.39 16.71
N TRP A 195 1.02 10.21 16.31
CA TRP A 195 1.61 10.06 14.99
C TRP A 195 3.12 10.32 15.00
N HIS A 196 3.80 9.68 14.06
CA HIS A 196 5.24 9.79 13.89
C HIS A 196 5.55 9.99 12.41
N TYR A 197 6.21 11.11 12.08
CA TYR A 197 6.75 11.36 10.75
C TYR A 197 8.24 10.99 10.74
N GLY A 198 8.57 9.85 10.13
CA GLY A 198 9.93 9.32 10.17
C GLY A 198 9.99 7.82 9.89
N SER A 199 11.22 7.31 9.88
CA SER A 199 11.47 5.87 9.74
C SER A 199 11.58 5.21 11.10
N VAL A 200 11.02 4.01 11.23
CA VAL A 200 11.10 3.19 12.43
C VAL A 200 11.94 1.96 12.11
N ALA A 201 12.85 1.58 13.02
CA ALA A 201 13.70 0.40 12.86
C ALA A 201 12.84 -0.88 12.76
N GLY A 202 13.31 -1.88 12.01
CA GLY A 202 12.54 -3.10 11.75
C GLY A 202 12.12 -3.85 13.01
N GLU A 203 12.97 -3.91 14.03
CA GLU A 203 12.68 -4.55 15.32
C GLU A 203 11.59 -3.81 16.10
N GLU A 204 11.66 -2.48 16.16
CA GLU A 204 10.65 -1.65 16.81
C GLU A 204 9.32 -1.74 16.08
N LEU A 205 9.34 -1.70 14.74
CA LEU A 205 8.14 -1.86 13.92
C LEU A 205 7.50 -3.25 14.13
N ALA A 206 8.30 -4.31 14.20
CA ALA A 206 7.81 -5.65 14.53
C ALA A 206 7.19 -5.70 15.94
N ALA A 207 7.78 -5.01 16.92
CA ALA A 207 7.23 -4.90 18.26
C ALA A 207 5.90 -4.13 18.29
N MET A 208 5.79 -3.04 17.54
CA MET A 208 4.54 -2.29 17.39
C MET A 208 3.44 -3.14 16.73
N TYR A 209 3.74 -3.85 15.63
CA TYR A 209 2.79 -4.76 15.01
C TYR A 209 2.34 -5.88 15.96
N ARG A 210 3.27 -6.44 16.75
CA ARG A 210 2.93 -7.46 17.75
C ARG A 210 2.07 -6.91 18.89
N ALA A 211 2.30 -5.67 19.30
CA ALA A 211 1.55 -5.03 20.37
C ALA A 211 0.15 -4.58 19.93
N ALA A 212 -0.04 -4.29 18.64
CA ALA A 212 -1.29 -3.77 18.10
C ALA A 212 -2.44 -4.78 18.18
N ASP A 213 -3.59 -4.32 18.67
CA ASP A 213 -4.86 -5.06 18.58
C ASP A 213 -5.41 -5.04 17.14
N ILE A 214 -5.14 -3.95 16.40
CA ILE A 214 -5.67 -3.73 15.05
C ILE A 214 -4.58 -3.12 14.16
N ALA A 215 -4.30 -3.76 13.03
CA ALA A 215 -3.51 -3.16 11.95
C ALA A 215 -4.45 -2.54 10.89
N LEU A 216 -4.38 -1.22 10.72
CA LEU A 216 -5.29 -0.47 9.85
C LEU A 216 -4.64 -0.15 8.50
N VAL A 217 -4.85 -1.04 7.53
CA VAL A 217 -4.31 -0.96 6.15
C VAL A 217 -5.45 -0.66 5.16
N THR A 218 -5.54 0.59 4.71
CA THR A 218 -6.71 1.12 3.97
C THR A 218 -6.33 1.86 2.70
N SER A 219 -5.33 1.36 1.97
CA SER A 219 -4.90 1.97 0.71
C SER A 219 -6.04 2.07 -0.31
N LEU A 220 -6.08 3.18 -1.03
CA LEU A 220 -7.05 3.46 -2.10
C LEU A 220 -6.69 2.66 -3.35
N LYS A 221 -7.69 2.45 -4.20
CA LYS A 221 -7.55 1.86 -5.54
C LYS A 221 -7.94 2.86 -6.61
#